data_AF-A0A426ZW44-F1
#
_entry.id   AF-A0A426ZW44-F1
#
_cell.length_a   1.000
_cell.length_b   1.000
_cell.length_c   1.000
_cell.angle_alpha   90.00
_cell.angle_beta   90.00
_cell.angle_gamma   90.00
#
_symmetry.space_group_name_H-M   'P 1'
#
loop_
_entity.id
_entity.type
_entity.pdbx_description
1 polymer ?
#
loop_
_entity_poly.entity_id
_entity_poly.type
_entity_poly.pdbx_seq_one_letter_code
_entity_poly.pdbx_strand_id
1 'polypeptide(L)'
;MQSRKSRVKRTIRVPAVSSKLADIPPDEFSWRKYGQKPIKGSPYPRYLRPFLPPLICPTDFHQTAAVRSDPRSSRRGRLRGYYKCSTLRGCPARKHVERAPDDPTMLIVTYEGEHRHTPNAATAAAPEPVTASAI
;
A
#
# COMPACT_ATOMS: atom_id res chain seq x y z
N MET A 1 1.31 -34.84 15.45
CA MET A 1 0.57 -33.73 14.82
C MET A 1 1.12 -32.41 15.33
N GLN A 2 1.97 -31.71 14.57
CA GLN A 2 2.54 -30.43 15.02
C GLN A 2 1.50 -29.33 14.81
N SER A 3 0.78 -29.01 15.89
CA SER A 3 -0.17 -27.91 15.95
C SER A 3 0.50 -26.63 15.47
N ARG A 4 -0.05 -26.04 14.40
CA ARG A 4 0.40 -24.74 13.88
C ARG A 4 0.04 -23.69 14.92
N LYS A 5 0.99 -23.34 15.79
CA LYS A 5 0.90 -22.19 16.69
C LYS A 5 0.31 -21.01 15.92
N SER A 6 -0.86 -20.56 16.33
CA SER A 6 -1.62 -19.48 15.68
C SER A 6 -0.74 -18.24 15.62
N ARG A 7 -0.18 -17.98 14.45
CA ARG A 7 0.63 -16.78 14.23
C ARG A 7 -0.34 -15.60 14.31
N VAL A 8 -0.15 -14.70 15.27
CA VAL A 8 -1.00 -13.52 15.45
C VAL A 8 -1.11 -12.79 14.13
N LYS A 9 -2.33 -12.72 13.60
CA LYS A 9 -2.65 -12.15 12.29
C LYS A 9 -3.87 -11.25 12.43
N ARG A 10 -3.67 -9.94 12.26
CA ARG A 10 -4.73 -8.92 12.34
C ARG A 10 -4.98 -8.37 10.95
N THR A 11 -6.24 -8.32 10.52
CA THR A 11 -6.61 -7.74 9.22
C THR A 11 -7.58 -6.60 9.44
N ILE A 12 -7.36 -5.48 8.76
CA ILE A 12 -8.25 -4.32 8.75
C ILE A 12 -8.63 -3.94 7.32
N ARG A 13 -9.81 -3.33 7.18
CA ARG A 13 -10.28 -2.70 5.95
C ARG A 13 -10.21 -1.19 6.12
N VAL A 14 -9.59 -0.48 5.18
CA VAL A 14 -9.45 0.99 5.21
C VAL A 14 -9.78 1.58 3.85
N PRO A 15 -10.42 2.76 3.76
CA PRO A 15 -10.72 3.40 2.48
C PRO A 15 -9.46 3.67 1.65
N ALA A 16 -9.55 3.43 0.35
CA ALA A 16 -8.50 3.66 -0.63
C ALA A 16 -8.64 5.07 -1.23
N VAL A 17 -8.37 6.09 -0.42
CA VAL A 17 -8.55 7.51 -0.77
C VAL A 17 -7.71 7.91 -1.99
N SER A 18 -6.62 7.19 -2.27
CA SER A 18 -5.80 7.40 -3.47
C SER A 18 -5.60 6.14 -4.34
N SER A 19 -5.25 6.38 -5.61
CA SER A 19 -4.66 5.38 -6.50
C SER A 19 -3.37 4.79 -5.92
N LYS A 20 -2.63 5.60 -5.14
CA LYS A 20 -1.45 5.17 -4.39
C LYS A 20 -1.90 4.58 -3.05
N LEU A 21 -1.25 3.48 -2.63
CA LEU A 21 -1.54 2.71 -1.41
C LEU A 21 -1.21 3.46 -0.10
N ALA A 22 -1.21 4.79 -0.11
CA ALA A 22 -0.59 5.65 0.89
C ALA A 22 -1.51 6.01 2.06
N ASP A 23 -2.82 5.77 1.98
CA ASP A 23 -3.78 6.10 3.04
C ASP A 23 -4.03 4.92 4.00
N ILE A 24 -2.94 4.29 4.45
CA ILE A 24 -2.99 3.38 5.60
C ILE A 24 -2.95 4.30 6.82
N PRO A 25 -3.82 4.10 7.84
CA PRO A 25 -3.82 4.94 9.04
C PRO A 25 -2.39 5.07 9.59
N PRO A 26 -2.03 6.26 10.11
CA PRO A 26 -0.70 6.52 10.64
C PRO A 26 -0.39 5.43 11.66
N ASP A 27 0.59 4.61 11.30
CA ASP A 27 1.01 3.46 12.07
C ASP A 27 2.13 3.94 12.98
N GLU A 28 2.05 3.62 14.27
CA GLU A 28 3.07 4.00 15.26
C GLU A 28 4.45 3.40 14.90
N PHE A 29 4.46 2.39 14.04
CA PHE A 29 5.66 1.72 13.55
C PHE A 29 6.06 2.15 12.14
N SER A 30 7.37 2.19 11.89
CA SER A 30 7.92 2.53 10.58
C SER A 30 8.03 1.28 9.69
N TRP A 31 7.55 1.37 8.45
CA TRP A 31 7.49 0.24 7.51
C TRP A 31 8.29 0.51 6.24
N ARG A 32 9.05 -0.48 5.75
CA ARG A 32 9.73 -0.43 4.45
C ARG A 32 9.16 -1.47 3.49
N LYS A 33 8.81 -1.05 2.27
CA LYS A 33 8.40 -1.96 1.19
C LYS A 33 9.61 -2.77 0.75
N TYR A 34 9.49 -4.09 0.74
CA TYR A 34 10.56 -4.99 0.26
C TYR A 34 10.16 -5.75 -1.01
N GLY A 35 8.88 -5.76 -1.36
CA GLY A 35 8.41 -6.47 -2.53
C GLY A 35 6.99 -6.13 -2.91
N GLN A 36 6.65 -6.52 -4.13
CA GLN A 36 5.30 -6.37 -4.68
C GLN A 36 5.03 -7.55 -5.61
N LYS A 37 3.94 -8.27 -5.39
CA LYS A 37 3.54 -9.39 -6.25
C LYS A 37 2.18 -9.13 -6.89
N PRO A 38 1.99 -9.52 -8.15
CA PRO A 38 0.65 -9.61 -8.74
C PRO A 38 -0.25 -10.53 -7.92
N ILE A 39 -1.53 -10.20 -7.83
CA ILE A 39 -2.52 -11.03 -7.16
C ILE A 39 -3.11 -12.03 -8.16
N LYS A 40 -3.33 -13.27 -7.72
CA LYS A 40 -3.99 -14.31 -8.52
C LYS A 40 -5.39 -13.84 -8.91
N GLY A 41 -5.75 -13.99 -10.18
CA GLY A 41 -7.02 -13.50 -10.71
C GLY A 41 -7.04 -12.01 -11.04
N SER A 42 -5.90 -11.32 -10.98
CA SER A 42 -5.76 -10.00 -11.61
C SER A 42 -6.00 -10.14 -13.12
N PRO A 43 -6.87 -9.32 -13.73
CA PRO A 43 -7.16 -9.39 -15.17
C PRO A 43 -5.94 -9.11 -16.06
N TYR A 44 -4.85 -8.58 -15.49
CA TYR A 44 -3.61 -8.27 -16.22
C TYR A 44 -2.40 -9.05 -15.65
N PRO A 45 -1.93 -10.10 -16.32
CA PRO A 45 -0.66 -10.78 -16.01
C PRO A 45 0.55 -10.00 -16.58
N ARG A 46 1.65 -9.91 -15.82
CA ARG A 46 2.85 -9.14 -16.24
C ARG A 46 3.64 -9.74 -17.41
N TYR A 47 3.29 -10.93 -17.89
CA TYR A 47 4.05 -11.66 -18.91
C TYR A 47 3.64 -11.35 -20.36
N LEU A 48 2.63 -10.51 -20.58
CA LEU A 48 2.19 -10.09 -21.91
C LEU A 48 2.32 -8.57 -22.07
N ARG A 49 3.54 -8.06 -21.95
CA ARG A 49 3.91 -6.82 -22.64
C ARG A 49 4.63 -7.22 -23.93
N PRO A 50 3.93 -7.31 -25.08
CA PRO A 50 4.63 -7.10 -26.33
C PRO A 50 5.30 -5.73 -26.23
N PHE A 51 6.60 -5.71 -26.46
CA PHE A 51 7.32 -4.49 -26.82
C PHE A 51 6.71 -4.01 -28.16
N LEU A 52 5.50 -3.44 -28.15
CA LEU A 52 5.07 -2.64 -29.28
C LEU A 52 5.77 -1.29 -29.11
N PRO A 53 6.75 -0.94 -29.97
CA PRO A 53 7.31 0.40 -29.97
C PRO A 53 6.16 1.40 -30.20
N PRO A 54 6.21 2.59 -29.59
CA PRO A 54 5.22 3.61 -29.86
C PRO A 54 5.30 3.94 -31.35
N LEU A 55 4.22 3.68 -32.10
CA LEU A 55 4.00 4.38 -33.35
C LEU A 55 3.82 5.84 -32.97
N ILE A 56 4.89 6.60 -33.14
CA ILE A 56 4.89 8.05 -33.02
C ILE A 56 4.09 8.52 -34.23
N CYS A 57 2.84 8.93 -34.04
CA CYS A 57 2.15 9.75 -35.04
C CYS A 57 2.76 11.16 -34.93
N PRO A 58 3.48 11.68 -35.94
CA PRO A 58 3.80 13.08 -35.98
C PRO A 58 2.51 13.86 -36.25
N THR A 59 2.47 15.11 -35.77
CA THR A 59 1.41 16.11 -35.98
C THR A 59 0.07 15.87 -35.30
N ASP A 60 -0.06 16.35 -34.06
CA ASP A 60 -1.13 17.31 -33.75
C ASP A 60 -0.67 18.26 -32.63
N PHE A 61 -0.14 19.40 -33.06
CA PHE A 61 0.12 20.56 -32.23
C PHE A 61 -1.22 21.26 -32.02
N HIS A 62 -2.02 20.84 -31.04
CA HIS A 62 -3.06 21.64 -30.37
C HIS A 62 -3.89 20.72 -29.46
N GLN A 63 -3.74 20.75 -28.13
CA GLN A 63 -4.88 20.37 -27.28
C GLN A 63 -4.71 20.75 -25.80
N THR A 64 -5.63 21.58 -25.35
CA THR A 64 -6.30 21.59 -24.03
C THR A 64 -5.89 20.51 -23.03
N ALA A 65 -5.56 20.98 -21.82
CA ALA A 65 -5.36 20.22 -20.59
C ALA A 65 -6.63 19.48 -20.14
N ALA A 66 -6.99 18.39 -20.83
CA ALA A 66 -7.77 17.33 -20.21
C ALA A 66 -6.77 16.40 -19.54
N VAL A 67 -6.87 16.26 -18.22
CA VAL A 67 -6.15 15.27 -17.42
C VAL A 67 -6.64 13.88 -17.85
N ARG A 68 -6.18 13.43 -19.03
CA ARG A 68 -6.42 12.08 -19.53
C ARG A 68 -5.69 11.15 -18.57
N SER A 69 -6.43 10.55 -17.65
CA SER A 69 -5.97 9.41 -16.86
C SER A 69 -5.35 8.40 -17.82
N ASP A 70 -4.02 8.31 -17.80
CA ASP A 70 -3.25 7.49 -18.74
C ASP A 70 -3.83 6.06 -18.73
N PRO A 71 -4.34 5.53 -19.86
CA PRO A 71 -4.86 4.17 -19.93
C PRO A 71 -3.78 3.09 -19.66
N ARG A 72 -2.50 3.48 -19.48
CA ARG A 72 -1.43 2.62 -18.93
C ARG A 72 -1.52 2.46 -17.42
N SER A 73 -2.16 3.39 -16.69
CA SER A 73 -2.33 3.27 -15.24
C SER A 73 -3.36 2.18 -14.89
N SER A 74 -4.43 2.08 -15.69
CA SER A 74 -5.48 1.05 -15.55
C SER A 74 -4.98 -0.38 -15.87
N ARG A 75 -3.94 -0.51 -16.71
CA ARG A 75 -3.34 -1.80 -17.10
C ARG A 75 -2.41 -2.42 -16.04
N ARG A 76 -2.20 -1.76 -14.90
CA ARG A 76 -1.44 -2.33 -13.79
C ARG A 76 -2.38 -3.23 -13.00
N GLY A 77 -2.36 -4.52 -13.32
CA GLY A 77 -3.10 -5.57 -12.61
C GLY A 77 -3.01 -5.47 -11.10
N ARG A 78 -4.01 -6.00 -10.35
CA ARG A 78 -4.10 -5.87 -8.88
C ARG A 78 -2.80 -6.37 -8.22
N LEU A 79 -2.17 -5.52 -7.41
CA LEU A 79 -0.87 -5.80 -6.76
C LEU A 79 -1.02 -5.89 -5.25
N ARG A 80 -0.30 -6.83 -4.64
CA ARG A 80 -0.10 -6.93 -3.20
C ARG A 80 1.28 -6.37 -2.86
N GLY A 81 1.32 -5.30 -2.07
CA GLY A 81 2.53 -4.73 -1.53
C GLY A 81 2.94 -5.43 -0.24
N TYR A 82 4.22 -5.77 -0.09
CA TYR A 82 4.76 -6.40 1.11
C TYR A 82 5.73 -5.48 1.83
N TYR A 83 5.56 -5.37 3.13
CA TYR A 83 6.28 -4.46 4.00
C TYR A 83 6.85 -5.19 5.21
N LYS A 84 8.02 -4.75 5.67
CA LYS A 84 8.66 -5.20 6.89
C LYS A 84 8.86 -4.02 7.83
N CYS A 85 8.76 -4.27 9.13
CA CYS A 85 9.12 -3.28 10.12
C CYS A 85 10.58 -2.82 9.89
N SER A 86 10.81 -1.51 10.00
CA SER A 86 12.14 -0.92 9.89
C SER A 86 12.62 -0.23 11.16
N THR A 87 11.79 -0.17 12.20
CA THR A 87 12.14 0.43 13.49
C THR A 87 13.30 -0.31 14.16
N LEU A 88 13.25 -1.65 14.24
CA LEU A 88 14.33 -2.46 14.79
C LEU A 88 14.82 -3.50 13.78
N ARG A 89 16.15 -3.66 13.67
CA ARG A 89 16.79 -4.71 12.88
C ARG A 89 16.34 -6.09 13.39
N GLY A 90 15.87 -6.95 12.49
CA GLY A 90 15.42 -8.30 12.86
C GLY A 90 14.01 -8.36 13.47
N CYS A 91 13.26 -7.24 13.52
CA CYS A 91 11.87 -7.28 13.97
C CYS A 91 11.03 -8.25 13.10
N PRO A 92 10.29 -9.20 13.71
CA PRO A 92 9.55 -10.21 12.96
C PRO A 92 8.25 -9.66 12.33
N ALA A 93 7.83 -8.45 12.71
CA ALA A 93 6.60 -7.83 12.24
C ALA A 93 6.63 -7.54 10.73
N ARG A 94 5.59 -8.01 10.04
CA ARG A 94 5.39 -7.86 8.61
C ARG A 94 3.96 -7.41 8.35
N LYS A 95 3.75 -6.70 7.25
CA LYS A 95 2.40 -6.47 6.74
C LYS A 95 2.34 -6.60 5.24
N HIS A 96 1.18 -7.00 4.73
CA HIS A 96 0.87 -6.91 3.33
C HIS A 96 -0.39 -6.10 3.11
N VAL A 97 -0.43 -5.40 1.98
CA VAL A 97 -1.50 -4.47 1.65
C VAL A 97 -1.95 -4.73 0.23
N GLU A 98 -3.25 -4.89 0.04
CA GLU A 98 -3.87 -5.09 -1.26
C GLU A 98 -5.20 -4.35 -1.35
N ARG A 99 -5.64 -4.05 -2.58
CA ARG A 99 -7.03 -3.63 -2.80
C ARG A 99 -7.97 -4.81 -2.57
N ALA A 100 -9.12 -4.56 -1.96
CA ALA A 100 -10.10 -5.60 -1.72
C ALA A 100 -10.61 -6.17 -3.07
N PRO A 101 -10.86 -7.49 -3.15
CA PRO A 101 -11.37 -8.11 -4.37
C PRO A 101 -12.82 -7.75 -4.67
N ASP A 102 -13.60 -7.52 -3.63
CA ASP A 102 -15.02 -7.16 -3.64
C ASP A 102 -15.22 -5.66 -3.86
N ASP A 103 -14.38 -4.82 -3.27
CA ASP A 103 -14.49 -3.36 -3.34
C ASP A 103 -13.13 -2.69 -3.63
N PRO A 104 -12.89 -2.16 -4.85
CA PRO A 104 -11.64 -1.51 -5.18
C PRO A 104 -11.41 -0.17 -4.45
N THR A 105 -12.45 0.39 -3.83
CA THR A 105 -12.38 1.58 -2.98
C THR A 105 -11.92 1.26 -1.56
N MET A 106 -11.71 -0.02 -1.23
CA MET A 106 -11.20 -0.47 0.07
C MET A 106 -9.84 -1.15 -0.07
N LEU A 107 -8.97 -0.94 0.92
CA LEU A 107 -7.71 -1.64 1.10
C LEU A 107 -7.85 -2.66 2.23
N ILE A 108 -7.28 -3.84 2.01
CA ILE A 108 -7.09 -4.88 3.02
C ILE A 108 -5.63 -4.78 3.49
N VAL A 109 -5.44 -4.40 4.75
CA VAL A 109 -4.13 -4.37 5.41
C VAL A 109 -4.07 -5.53 6.38
N THR A 110 -3.08 -6.39 6.22
CA THR A 110 -2.90 -7.57 7.06
C THR A 110 -1.55 -7.54 7.74
N TYR A 111 -1.58 -7.47 9.06
CA TYR A 111 -0.45 -7.48 9.96
C TYR A 111 -0.17 -8.91 10.42
N GLU A 112 1.10 -9.30 10.41
CA GLU A 112 1.57 -10.61 10.85
C GLU A 112 2.79 -10.46 11.76
N GLY A 113 2.75 -11.14 12.90
CA GLY A 113 3.82 -11.10 13.90
C GLY A 113 3.76 -9.86 14.78
N GLU A 114 4.32 -9.98 15.98
CA GLU A 114 4.33 -8.92 16.99
C GLU A 114 5.62 -8.11 16.94
N HIS A 115 5.51 -6.82 17.28
CA HIS A 115 6.67 -5.97 17.48
C HIS A 115 7.35 -6.30 18.82
N ARG A 116 8.66 -6.52 18.80
CA ARG A 116 9.48 -6.73 20.00
C ARG A 116 10.28 -5.49 20.37
N HIS A 117 9.65 -4.34 20.22
CA HIS A 117 10.24 -3.03 20.47
C HIS A 117 9.12 -2.01 20.65
N THR A 118 9.44 -0.90 21.31
CA THR A 118 8.53 0.24 21.38
C THR A 118 8.37 0.89 20.01
N PRO A 119 7.24 1.55 19.75
CA PRO A 119 7.08 2.39 18.58
C PRO A 119 8.16 3.47 18.53
N ASN A 120 8.52 3.91 17.33
CA ASN A 120 9.51 4.97 17.21
C ASN A 120 8.87 6.29 17.67
N ALA A 121 9.43 6.92 18.70
CA ALA A 121 8.96 8.20 19.24
C ALA A 121 8.85 9.29 18.16
N ALA A 122 9.59 9.18 17.06
CA ALA A 122 9.49 10.10 15.92
C ALA A 122 8.15 10.02 15.14
N THR A 123 7.36 8.95 15.31
CA THR A 123 6.04 8.78 14.65
C THR A 123 4.88 8.81 15.63
N ALA A 124 5.16 8.67 16.94
CA ALA A 124 4.20 8.94 18.00
C ALA A 124 4.10 10.46 18.17
N ALA A 125 3.45 11.13 17.21
CA ALA A 125 3.11 12.54 17.34
C ALA A 125 2.41 12.73 18.69
N ALA A 126 3.00 13.60 19.50
CA ALA A 126 2.50 14.01 20.80
C ALA A 126 1.01 14.38 20.72
N PRO A 127 0.21 14.16 21.78
CA PRO A 127 -0.98 14.97 21.94
C PRO A 127 -0.52 16.42 22.09
N GLU A 128 -0.83 17.25 21.11
CA GLU A 128 -0.72 18.71 21.23
C GLU A 128 -1.34 19.11 22.59
N PRO A 129 -0.62 19.83 23.47
CA PRO A 129 -1.27 20.39 24.65
C PRO A 129 -2.24 21.44 24.13
N VAL A 130 -3.53 21.15 24.20
CA VAL A 130 -4.58 22.15 24.00
C VAL A 130 -4.26 23.32 24.93
N THR A 131 -3.90 24.46 24.34
CA THR A 131 -3.70 25.70 25.08
C THR A 131 -5.05 26.10 25.65
N ALA A 132 -5.24 25.82 26.94
CA ALA A 132 -6.33 26.38 27.71
C ALA A 132 -6.08 27.89 27.85
N SER A 133 -6.55 28.67 26.88
CA SER A 133 -6.74 30.11 27.02
C SER A 133 -8.17 30.36 27.47
N ALA A 134 -8.37 30.51 28.78
CA ALA A 134 -9.50 31.20 29.37
C ALA A 134 -9.16 31.57 30.81
N ILE A 135 -8.81 32.83 31.04
CA ILE A 135 -9.40 33.78 32.00
C ILE A 135 -8.98 35.18 31.52
#